data_AF-A0A2T2WA10-F1
#
_entry.id   AF-A0A2T2WA10-F1
#
_cell.length_a   1.000
_cell.length_b   1.000
_cell.length_c   1.000
_cell.angle_alpha   90.00
_cell.angle_beta   90.00
_cell.angle_gamma   90.00
#
_symmetry.space_group_name_H-M   'P 1'
#
loop_
_entity.id
_entity.type
_entity.pdbx_description
1 polymer ?
#
loop_
_entity_poly.entity_id
_entity_poly.type
_entity_poly.pdbx_seq_one_letter_code
_entity_poly.pdbx_strand_id
1 'polypeptide(L)'
;MSDYQSDTAFTDPVTPVPDPVLDVDTSESTAESLGEEATRQVQIVWDKVSGLLGDLPDYVSVFFKRYRRPIVTVGLIIAAIIAVKLVLALLDAINDFPLLAPTFELIGLIYSGWFLYRYLLKASNRQELLGDIAAIRDQVLGKG
;
A
#
# COMPACT_ATOMS: atom_id res chain seq x y z
N MET A 1 49.42 72.74 -65.47
CA MET A 1 48.91 71.51 -66.10
C MET A 1 49.67 70.35 -65.50
N SER A 2 48.98 69.26 -65.17
CA SER A 2 49.44 68.00 -64.55
C SER A 2 49.39 67.90 -63.01
N ASP A 3 48.17 67.61 -62.54
CA ASP A 3 47.72 66.42 -61.79
C ASP A 3 48.41 66.04 -60.46
N TYR A 4 47.60 66.10 -59.39
CA TYR A 4 47.82 65.50 -58.07
C TYR A 4 47.43 64.01 -58.12
N GLN A 5 48.35 63.11 -57.79
CA GLN A 5 48.05 61.70 -57.51
C GLN A 5 48.10 61.49 -55.99
N SER A 6 46.96 61.15 -55.40
CA SER A 6 46.81 60.86 -53.96
C SER A 6 47.25 59.43 -53.65
N ASP A 7 48.24 59.29 -52.77
CA ASP A 7 48.65 58.00 -52.19
C ASP A 7 47.65 57.61 -51.09
N THR A 8 46.89 56.53 -51.30
CA THR A 8 45.95 55.99 -50.31
C THR A 8 46.66 54.99 -49.42
N ALA A 9 46.90 55.37 -48.16
CA ALA A 9 47.30 54.44 -47.11
C ALA A 9 46.20 53.39 -46.88
N PHE A 10 46.59 52.12 -46.94
CA PHE A 10 45.74 50.97 -46.64
C PHE A 10 45.54 50.87 -45.12
N THR A 11 44.34 51.20 -44.64
CA THR A 11 43.91 50.92 -43.26
C THR A 11 43.12 49.62 -43.24
N ASP A 12 43.59 48.63 -42.49
CA ASP A 12 42.86 47.38 -42.24
C ASP A 12 41.47 47.68 -41.65
N PRO A 13 40.38 47.07 -42.15
CA PRO A 13 39.07 47.25 -41.57
C PRO A 13 38.99 46.53 -40.22
N VAL A 14 38.76 47.30 -39.14
CA VAL A 14 38.29 46.75 -37.86
C VAL A 14 36.95 46.08 -38.10
N THR A 15 36.93 44.75 -38.07
CA THR A 15 35.67 43.98 -38.07
C THR A 15 34.93 44.26 -36.76
N PRO A 16 33.63 44.64 -36.81
CA PRO A 16 32.84 44.78 -35.61
C PRO A 16 32.67 43.40 -34.95
N VAL A 17 33.02 43.28 -33.67
CA VAL A 17 32.62 42.12 -32.86
C VAL A 17 31.10 42.20 -32.73
N PRO A 18 30.33 41.20 -33.21
CA PRO A 18 28.88 41.22 -33.06
C PRO A 18 28.53 41.11 -31.57
N ASP A 19 27.65 42.00 -31.11
CA ASP A 19 27.03 41.89 -29.78
C ASP A 19 26.36 40.50 -29.64
N PRO A 20 26.34 39.88 -28.44
CA PRO A 20 25.60 38.64 -28.23
C PRO A 20 24.11 38.93 -28.46
N VAL A 21 23.64 38.55 -29.64
CA VAL A 21 22.23 38.55 -29.99
C VAL A 21 21.55 37.54 -29.07
N LEU A 22 20.67 38.00 -28.19
CA LEU A 22 19.74 37.13 -27.50
C LEU A 22 18.77 36.59 -28.56
N ASP A 23 19.06 35.40 -29.08
CA ASP A 23 18.13 34.64 -29.92
C ASP A 23 16.92 34.23 -29.07
N VAL A 24 15.92 35.11 -29.00
CA VAL A 24 14.61 34.84 -28.40
C VAL A 24 13.90 33.68 -29.13
N ASP A 25 14.26 33.41 -30.39
CA ASP A 25 13.70 32.37 -31.24
C ASP A 25 14.12 30.94 -30.82
N THR A 26 15.24 30.80 -30.10
CA THR A 26 15.71 29.48 -29.63
C THR A 26 14.93 29.01 -28.39
N SER A 27 14.34 29.92 -27.62
CA SER A 27 13.60 29.58 -26.39
C SER A 27 12.18 29.11 -26.67
N GLU A 28 11.50 29.66 -27.68
CA GLU A 28 10.15 29.24 -28.06
C GLU A 28 10.16 27.86 -28.73
N SER A 29 11.06 27.61 -29.68
CA SER A 29 11.18 26.30 -30.34
C SER A 29 11.56 25.17 -29.39
N THR A 30 12.44 25.44 -28.41
CA THR A 30 12.82 24.44 -27.39
C THR A 30 11.68 24.21 -26.37
N ALA A 31 10.91 25.25 -26.02
CA ALA A 31 9.76 25.11 -25.13
C ALA A 31 8.58 24.38 -25.81
N GLU A 32 8.36 24.62 -27.10
CA GLU A 32 7.37 23.92 -27.91
C GLU A 32 7.75 22.45 -28.12
N SER A 33 9.02 22.15 -28.41
CA SER A 33 9.46 20.76 -28.58
C SER A 33 9.37 19.96 -27.27
N LEU A 34 9.69 20.58 -26.12
CA LEU A 34 9.55 19.95 -24.80
C LEU A 34 8.09 19.73 -24.40
N GLY A 35 7.20 20.66 -24.73
CA GLY A 35 5.76 20.52 -24.52
C GLY A 35 5.14 19.43 -25.41
N GLU A 36 5.57 19.36 -26.67
CA GLU A 36 5.16 18.31 -27.60
C GLU A 36 5.69 16.93 -27.20
N GLU A 37 6.95 16.84 -26.77
CA GLU A 37 7.56 15.60 -26.28
C GLU A 37 6.93 15.13 -24.96
N ALA A 38 6.67 16.03 -24.01
CA ALA A 38 5.96 15.70 -22.78
C ALA A 38 4.55 15.17 -23.07
N THR A 39 3.83 15.80 -24.00
CA THR A 39 2.50 15.33 -24.42
C THR A 39 2.55 13.94 -25.06
N ARG A 40 3.53 13.70 -25.95
CA ARG A 40 3.75 12.38 -26.56
C ARG A 40 4.15 11.32 -25.54
N GLN A 41 4.99 11.67 -24.56
CA GLN A 41 5.39 10.77 -23.47
C GLN A 41 4.22 10.44 -22.54
N VAL A 42 3.37 11.43 -22.22
CA VAL A 42 2.14 11.20 -21.44
C VAL A 42 1.19 10.30 -22.22
N GLN A 43 1.04 10.46 -23.53
CA GLN A 43 0.23 9.55 -24.36
C GLN A 43 0.75 8.10 -24.28
N ILE A 44 2.06 7.91 -24.43
CA ILE A 44 2.72 6.59 -24.34
C ILE A 44 2.57 5.99 -22.93
N VAL A 45 2.67 6.82 -21.90
CA VAL A 45 2.45 6.40 -20.50
C VAL A 45 0.97 6.07 -20.29
N TRP A 46 0.04 6.81 -20.89
CA TRP A 46 -1.39 6.56 -20.77
C TRP A 46 -1.81 5.26 -21.46
N ASP A 47 -1.21 4.97 -22.62
CA ASP A 47 -1.44 3.72 -23.35
C ASP A 47 -0.85 2.52 -22.59
N LYS A 48 0.34 2.66 -22.00
CA LYS A 48 0.95 1.60 -21.19
C LYS A 48 0.23 1.40 -19.87
N VAL A 49 -0.17 2.46 -19.19
CA VAL A 49 -0.90 2.40 -17.91
C VAL A 49 -2.29 1.83 -18.13
N SER A 50 -3.01 2.23 -19.19
CA SER A 50 -4.31 1.64 -19.52
C SER A 50 -4.20 0.16 -19.88
N GLY A 51 -3.16 -0.26 -20.59
CA GLY A 51 -2.86 -1.68 -20.84
C GLY A 51 -2.60 -2.46 -19.55
N LEU A 52 -1.76 -1.91 -18.66
CA LEU A 52 -1.49 -2.52 -17.36
C LEU A 52 -2.71 -2.53 -16.43
N LEU A 53 -3.59 -1.52 -16.50
CA LEU A 53 -4.84 -1.43 -15.74
C LEU A 53 -5.92 -2.35 -16.29
N GLY A 54 -6.00 -2.52 -17.61
CA GLY A 54 -6.91 -3.46 -18.25
C GLY A 54 -6.61 -4.90 -17.85
N ASP A 55 -5.32 -5.24 -17.76
CA ASP A 55 -4.86 -6.56 -17.33
C ASP A 55 -4.65 -6.66 -15.80
N LEU A 56 -4.76 -5.55 -15.06
CA LEU A 56 -4.60 -5.49 -13.60
C LEU A 56 -5.48 -6.51 -12.86
N PRO A 57 -6.80 -6.64 -13.15
CA PRO A 57 -7.61 -7.66 -12.51
C PRO A 57 -7.05 -9.07 -12.74
N ASP A 58 -6.51 -9.36 -13.92
CA ASP A 58 -5.92 -10.66 -14.22
C ASP A 58 -4.61 -10.88 -13.47
N TYR A 59 -3.68 -9.92 -13.48
CA TYR A 59 -2.43 -9.99 -12.72
C TYR A 59 -2.67 -10.08 -11.21
N VAL A 60 -3.58 -9.28 -10.68
CA VAL A 60 -3.98 -9.30 -9.26
C VAL A 60 -4.63 -10.64 -8.93
N SER A 61 -5.50 -11.18 -9.78
CA SER A 61 -6.14 -12.47 -9.54
C SER A 61 -5.14 -13.62 -9.52
N VAL A 62 -4.17 -13.63 -10.45
CA VAL A 62 -3.12 -14.66 -10.52
C VAL A 62 -2.18 -14.55 -9.32
N PHE A 63 -1.79 -13.33 -8.95
CA PHE A 63 -1.00 -13.06 -7.75
C PHE A 63 -1.71 -13.58 -6.50
N PHE A 64 -2.96 -13.17 -6.25
CA PHE A 64 -3.71 -13.64 -5.08
C PHE A 64 -3.90 -15.16 -5.08
N LYS A 65 -4.18 -15.78 -6.23
CA LYS A 65 -4.27 -17.25 -6.33
C LYS A 65 -2.93 -17.93 -6.02
N ARG A 66 -1.82 -17.40 -6.53
CA ARG A 66 -0.45 -17.94 -6.35
C ARG A 66 0.07 -17.75 -4.92
N TYR A 67 -0.19 -16.59 -4.33
CA TYR A 67 0.29 -16.20 -3.01
C TYR A 67 -0.76 -16.35 -1.92
N ARG A 68 -1.91 -16.99 -2.21
CA ARG A 68 -2.99 -17.17 -1.23
C ARG A 68 -2.50 -17.76 0.09
N ARG A 69 -1.69 -18.82 0.04
CA ARG A 69 -1.14 -19.46 1.24
C ARG A 69 -0.26 -18.50 2.06
N PRO A 70 0.83 -17.94 1.51
CA PRO A 70 1.68 -17.04 2.29
C PRO A 70 0.96 -15.74 2.71
N ILE A 71 0.10 -15.16 1.86
CA ILE A 71 -0.69 -13.96 2.22
C ILE A 71 -1.61 -14.26 3.40
N VAL A 72 -2.31 -15.40 3.38
CA VAL A 72 -3.16 -15.81 4.50
C VAL A 72 -2.33 -16.07 5.74
N THR A 73 -1.16 -16.73 5.63
CA THR A 73 -0.28 -16.96 6.79
C THR A 73 0.21 -15.65 7.41
N VAL A 74 0.74 -14.73 6.60
CA VAL A 74 1.20 -13.43 7.06
C VAL A 74 0.03 -12.61 7.60
N GLY A 75 -1.11 -12.64 6.92
CA GLY A 75 -2.35 -12.01 7.36
C GLY A 75 -2.82 -12.56 8.71
N LEU A 76 -2.72 -13.86 8.93
CA LEU A 76 -3.07 -14.50 10.22
C LEU A 76 -2.08 -14.08 11.31
N ILE A 77 -0.77 -14.03 11.02
CA ILE A 77 0.22 -13.54 11.98
C ILE A 77 -0.07 -12.09 12.38
N ILE A 78 -0.33 -11.22 11.40
CA ILE A 78 -0.68 -9.82 11.65
C ILE A 78 -2.00 -9.73 12.44
N ALA A 79 -3.03 -10.49 12.05
CA ALA A 79 -4.30 -10.53 12.75
C ALA A 79 -4.14 -11.02 14.20
N ALA A 80 -3.29 -12.02 14.44
CA ALA A 80 -2.98 -12.52 15.77
C ALA A 80 -2.29 -11.44 16.62
N ILE A 81 -1.34 -10.70 16.07
CA ILE A 81 -0.70 -9.58 16.76
C ILE A 81 -1.73 -8.50 17.12
N ILE A 82 -2.60 -8.12 16.17
CA ILE A 82 -3.66 -7.13 16.40
C ILE A 82 -4.63 -7.63 17.48
N ALA A 83 -5.03 -8.90 17.43
CA ALA A 83 -5.90 -9.51 18.43
C ALA A 83 -5.27 -9.47 19.83
N VAL A 84 -3.98 -9.81 19.96
CA VAL A 84 -3.25 -9.68 21.23
C VAL A 84 -3.27 -8.24 21.72
N LYS A 85 -2.97 -7.26 20.85
CA LYS A 85 -3.02 -5.84 21.22
C LYS A 85 -4.41 -5.40 21.66
N LEU A 86 -5.46 -5.89 21.02
CA LEU A 86 -6.83 -5.58 21.38
C LEU A 86 -7.20 -6.16 22.76
N VAL A 87 -6.78 -7.39 23.04
CA VAL A 87 -6.97 -8.02 24.37
C VAL A 87 -6.21 -7.24 25.44
N LEU A 88 -4.96 -6.84 25.19
CA LEU A 88 -4.18 -6.01 26.12
C LEU A 88 -4.85 -4.65 26.35
N ALA A 89 -5.28 -3.97 25.28
CA ALA A 89 -5.97 -2.69 25.39
C ALA A 89 -7.30 -2.80 26.14
N LEU A 90 -8.03 -3.90 25.96
CA LEU A 90 -9.24 -4.18 26.72
C LEU A 90 -8.91 -4.42 28.19
N LEU A 91 -7.84 -5.14 28.49
CA LEU A 91 -7.39 -5.39 29.86
C LEU A 91 -6.95 -4.10 30.56
N ASP A 92 -6.23 -3.23 29.85
CA ASP A 92 -5.87 -1.89 30.33
C ASP A 92 -7.14 -1.06 30.61
N ALA A 93 -8.09 -1.02 29.67
CA ALA A 93 -9.36 -0.33 29.87
C ALA A 93 -10.18 -0.89 31.05
N ILE A 94 -10.19 -2.21 31.24
CA ILE A 94 -10.85 -2.83 32.40
C ILE A 94 -10.18 -2.40 33.71
N ASN A 95 -8.84 -2.28 33.73
CA ASN A 95 -8.10 -1.82 34.91
C ASN A 95 -8.35 -0.32 35.18
N ASP A 96 -8.55 0.49 34.14
CA ASP A 96 -8.85 1.92 34.26
C ASP A 96 -10.29 2.18 34.76
N PHE A 97 -11.21 1.24 34.53
CA PHE A 97 -12.59 1.32 35.00
C PHE A 97 -12.84 0.35 36.18
N PRO A 98 -12.84 0.84 37.43
CA PRO A 98 -12.82 -0.01 38.64
C PRO A 98 -14.05 -0.92 38.83
N LEU A 99 -15.12 -0.73 38.04
CA LEU A 99 -16.33 -1.54 38.08
C LEU A 99 -16.35 -2.66 37.02
N LEU A 100 -15.56 -2.58 35.96
CA LEU A 100 -15.58 -3.58 34.89
C LEU A 100 -14.95 -4.90 35.35
N ALA A 101 -13.80 -4.85 36.03
CA ALA A 101 -13.14 -6.06 36.54
C ALA A 101 -14.06 -6.91 37.45
N PRO A 102 -14.67 -6.37 38.53
CA PRO A 102 -15.56 -7.16 39.39
C PRO A 102 -16.86 -7.58 38.70
N THR A 103 -17.37 -6.83 37.72
CA THR A 103 -18.56 -7.24 36.97
C THR A 103 -18.26 -8.39 36.01
N PHE A 104 -17.13 -8.37 35.30
CA PHE A 104 -16.69 -9.51 34.48
C PHE A 104 -16.42 -10.75 35.32
N GLU A 105 -15.84 -10.60 36.51
CA GLU A 105 -15.65 -11.71 37.46
C GLU A 105 -17.02 -12.30 37.90
N LEU A 106 -17.97 -11.45 38.29
CA LEU A 106 -19.31 -11.90 38.67
C LEU A 106 -20.05 -12.60 37.53
N ILE A 107 -20.00 -12.01 36.32
CA ILE A 107 -20.56 -12.61 35.11
C ILE A 107 -19.91 -13.98 34.86
N GLY A 108 -18.58 -14.05 34.92
CA GLY A 108 -17.81 -15.28 34.74
C GLY A 108 -18.20 -16.36 35.75
N LEU A 109 -18.37 -16.00 37.03
CA LEU A 109 -18.80 -16.93 38.08
C LEU A 109 -20.24 -17.43 37.87
N ILE A 110 -21.16 -16.56 37.48
CA ILE A 110 -22.55 -16.94 37.17
C ILE A 110 -22.57 -17.93 36.00
N TYR A 111 -21.89 -17.61 34.90
CA TYR A 111 -21.85 -18.49 33.72
C TYR A 111 -21.08 -19.79 33.99
N SER A 112 -19.98 -19.75 34.74
CA SER A 112 -19.21 -20.94 35.11
C SER A 112 -20.02 -21.86 36.00
N GLY A 113 -20.74 -21.32 37.00
CA GLY A 113 -21.63 -22.09 37.88
C GLY A 113 -22.77 -22.73 37.09
N TRP A 114 -23.43 -21.96 36.21
CA TRP A 114 -24.47 -22.48 35.32
C TRP A 114 -23.94 -23.58 34.39
N PHE A 115 -22.75 -23.40 33.82
CA PHE A 115 -22.12 -24.37 32.93
C PHE A 115 -21.78 -25.66 33.66
N LEU A 116 -21.12 -25.58 34.82
CA LEU A 116 -20.81 -26.73 35.66
C LEU A 116 -22.09 -27.51 35.99
N TYR A 117 -23.13 -26.82 36.46
CA TYR A 117 -24.40 -27.45 36.79
C TYR A 117 -25.06 -28.11 35.57
N ARG A 118 -25.16 -27.39 34.45
CA ARG A 118 -25.89 -27.82 33.26
C ARG A 118 -25.21 -28.96 32.52
N TYR A 119 -23.88 -28.96 32.48
CA TYR A 119 -23.09 -29.83 31.61
C TYR A 119 -22.22 -30.85 32.35
N LEU A 120 -21.72 -30.55 33.56
CA LEU A 120 -20.92 -31.51 34.35
C LEU A 120 -21.78 -32.36 35.28
N LEU A 121 -22.76 -31.78 35.98
CA LEU A 121 -23.60 -32.55 36.91
C LEU A 121 -24.68 -33.37 36.21
N LYS A 122 -25.25 -32.86 35.11
CA LYS A 122 -26.32 -33.55 34.39
C LYS A 122 -25.75 -34.65 33.48
N ALA A 123 -25.96 -35.91 33.87
CA ALA A 123 -25.38 -37.08 33.19
C ALA A 123 -25.68 -37.18 31.69
N SER A 124 -26.88 -36.74 31.25
CA SER A 124 -27.23 -36.67 29.83
C SER A 124 -26.35 -35.69 29.04
N ASN A 125 -25.99 -34.56 29.66
CA ASN A 125 -25.24 -33.50 29.01
C ASN A 125 -23.73 -33.72 29.02
N ARG A 126 -23.22 -34.52 29.96
CA ARG A 126 -21.82 -34.96 29.89
C ARG A 126 -21.55 -35.80 28.64
N GLN A 127 -22.47 -36.70 28.29
CA GLN A 127 -22.31 -37.59 27.13
C GLN A 127 -22.35 -36.80 25.82
N GLU A 128 -23.28 -35.84 25.74
CA GLU A 128 -23.40 -34.88 24.63
C GLU A 128 -22.10 -34.05 24.48
N LEU A 129 -21.61 -33.44 25.57
CA LEU A 129 -20.38 -32.65 25.52
C LEU A 129 -19.16 -33.44 25.07
N LEU A 130 -18.98 -34.66 25.59
CA LEU A 130 -17.83 -35.49 25.24
C LEU A 130 -17.87 -35.88 23.75
N GLY A 131 -19.07 -36.13 23.21
CA GLY A 131 -19.27 -36.35 21.78
C GLY A 131 -18.90 -35.12 20.96
N ASP A 132 -19.37 -33.94 21.34
CA ASP A 132 -19.10 -32.68 20.64
C ASP A 132 -17.62 -32.30 20.68
N ILE A 133 -16.96 -32.45 21.83
CA ILE A 133 -15.52 -32.20 21.99
C ILE A 133 -14.72 -33.16 21.09
N ALA A 134 -15.10 -34.44 21.03
CA ALA A 134 -14.45 -35.41 20.16
C ALA A 134 -14.63 -35.06 18.68
N ALA A 135 -15.83 -34.61 18.28
CA ALA A 135 -16.10 -34.19 16.90
C ALA A 135 -15.31 -32.94 16.50
N ILE A 136 -15.23 -31.93 17.38
CA ILE A 136 -14.44 -30.72 17.15
C ILE A 136 -12.95 -31.06 17.07
N ARG A 137 -12.46 -31.91 17.98
CA ARG A 137 -11.08 -32.42 17.98
C ARG A 137 -10.75 -33.08 16.64
N ASP A 138 -11.59 -33.99 16.17
CA ASP A 138 -11.40 -34.69 14.90
C ASP A 138 -11.40 -33.72 13.71
N GLN A 139 -12.21 -32.66 13.77
CA GLN A 139 -12.32 -31.67 12.70
C GLN A 139 -11.12 -30.71 12.65
N VAL A 140 -10.54 -30.36 13.80
CA VAL A 140 -9.40 -29.43 13.89
C VAL A 140 -8.06 -30.15 13.67
N LEU A 141 -7.91 -31.36 14.22
CA LEU A 141 -6.64 -32.10 14.13
C LEU A 141 -6.55 -32.97 12.86
N GLY A 142 -7.68 -33.20 12.19
CA GLY A 142 -7.77 -34.17 11.11
C GLY A 142 -7.69 -35.60 11.65
N LYS A 143 -8.58 -36.46 11.17
CA LYS A 143 -8.43 -37.91 11.39
C LYS A 143 -7.13 -38.35 10.74
N GLY A 144 -6.27 -39.00 11.52
CA GLY A 144 -5.33 -39.96 10.94
C GLY A 144 -6.10 -41.07 10.24
#